data_AF-A0A942F127-F1
#
_entry.id   AF-A0A942F127-F1
#
_cell.length_a   1.000
_cell.length_b   1.000
_cell.length_c   1.000
_cell.angle_alpha   90.00
_cell.angle_beta   90.00
_cell.angle_gamma   90.00
#
_symmetry.space_group_name_H-M   'P 1'
#
loop_
_entity.id
_entity.type
_entity.pdbx_description
1 polymer ?
#
loop_
_entity_poly.entity_id
_entity_poly.type
_entity_poly.pdbx_seq_one_letter_code
_entity_poly.pdbx_strand_id
1 'polypeptide(L)' 'GRSDPVFSDDAISLIHSSSAGIPRRINNLSVQALIAGFLEKKGIIDESSVKRAVAEMEAD' A
#
# COMPACT_ATOMS: atom_id res chain seq x y z
N GLY A 1 9.78 -13.24 -13.64
CA GLY A 1 9.00 -12.50 -12.63
C GLY A 1 9.90 -12.18 -11.46
N ARG A 2 9.58 -11.15 -10.67
CA ARG A 2 10.32 -10.84 -9.44
C ARG A 2 10.11 -11.96 -8.40
N SER A 3 11.17 -12.41 -7.75
CA SER A 3 11.11 -13.42 -6.68
C SER A 3 10.97 -12.79 -5.29
N ASP A 4 11.33 -11.52 -5.15
CA ASP A 4 11.29 -10.80 -3.87
C ASP A 4 9.90 -10.19 -3.61
N PRO A 5 9.45 -10.17 -2.35
CA PRO A 5 8.18 -9.57 -1.99
C PRO A 5 8.16 -8.08 -2.31
N VAL A 6 7.05 -7.62 -2.91
CA VAL A 6 6.84 -6.21 -3.27
C VAL A 6 6.32 -5.41 -2.07
N PHE A 7 5.60 -6.06 -1.17
CA PHE A 7 5.08 -5.48 0.07
C PHE A 7 5.79 -6.12 1.27
N SER A 8 6.10 -5.29 2.26
CA SER A 8 6.47 -5.78 3.59
C SER A 8 5.26 -6.33 4.33
N ASP A 9 5.50 -7.20 5.33
CA ASP A 9 4.43 -7.78 6.15
C ASP A 9 3.65 -6.70 6.92
N ASP A 10 4.32 -5.63 7.35
CA ASP A 10 3.70 -4.48 8.01
C ASP A 10 2.78 -3.71 7.05
N ALA A 11 3.20 -3.52 5.80
CA ALA A 11 2.36 -2.90 4.77
C ALA A 11 1.10 -3.73 4.49
N ILE A 12 1.23 -5.06 4.39
CA ILE A 12 0.09 -5.97 4.19
C ILE A 12 -0.89 -5.87 5.36
N SER A 13 -0.37 -5.88 6.58
CA SER A 13 -1.17 -5.77 7.81
C SER A 13 -1.93 -4.46 7.87
N LEU A 14 -1.30 -3.35 7.49
CA LEU A 14 -1.93 -2.03 7.44
C LEU A 14 -2.97 -1.91 6.33
N ILE A 15 -2.71 -2.42 5.13
CA ILE A 15 -3.70 -2.44 4.03
C ILE A 15 -4.95 -3.22 4.47
N HIS A 16 -4.75 -4.38 5.10
CA HIS A 16 -5.86 -5.19 5.59
C HIS A 16 -6.69 -4.46 6.67
N SER A 17 -6.04 -3.84 7.66
CA SER A 17 -6.73 -3.11 8.72
C SER A 17 -7.47 -1.86 8.20
N SER A 18 -6.82 -1.04 7.36
CA SER A 18 -7.40 0.18 6.79
C SER A 18 -8.54 -0.10 5.81
N SER A 19 -8.48 -1.22 5.07
CA SER A 19 -9.53 -1.62 4.12
C SER A 19 -10.75 -2.28 4.75
N ALA A 20 -10.67 -2.67 6.03
CA ALA A 20 -11.66 -3.51 6.71
C ALA A 20 -11.92 -4.86 6.00
N GLY A 21 -10.92 -5.38 5.29
CA GLY A 21 -11.04 -6.64 4.54
C GLY A 21 -11.87 -6.55 3.26
N ILE A 22 -12.30 -5.36 2.83
CA ILE A 22 -13.11 -5.19 1.62
C ILE A 22 -12.19 -5.29 0.38
N PRO A 23 -12.39 -6.28 -0.52
CA PRO A 23 -11.46 -6.54 -1.63
C PRO A 23 -11.20 -5.32 -2.54
N ARG A 24 -12.24 -4.53 -2.81
CA ARG A 24 -12.11 -3.31 -3.62
C ARG A 24 -11.28 -2.23 -2.93
N ARG A 25 -11.42 -2.06 -1.60
CA ARG A 25 -10.62 -1.10 -0.83
C ARG A 25 -9.17 -1.56 -0.72
N ILE A 26 -8.93 -2.87 -0.53
CA ILE A 26 -7.59 -3.46 -0.56
C ILE A 26 -6.91 -3.12 -1.90
N ASN A 27 -7.57 -3.39 -3.02
CA ASN A 27 -6.98 -3.14 -4.34
C ASN A 27 -6.65 -1.65 -4.54
N ASN A 28 -7.57 -0.75 -4.17
CA ASN A 28 -7.34 0.68 -4.30
C ASN A 28 -6.16 1.15 -3.44
N LEU A 29 -6.08 0.71 -2.18
CA LEU A 29 -4.96 1.02 -1.29
C LEU A 29 -3.62 0.48 -1.82
N SER A 30 -3.61 -0.74 -2.32
CA SER A 30 -2.41 -1.34 -2.92
C SER A 30 -1.92 -0.55 -4.13
N VAL A 31 -2.83 -0.12 -5.02
CA VAL A 31 -2.47 0.70 -6.18
C VAL A 31 -1.89 2.03 -5.76
N GLN A 32 -2.52 2.74 -4.82
CA GLN A 32 -2.00 4.01 -4.32
C GLN A 32 -0.66 3.85 -3.60
N ALA A 33 -0.50 2.80 -2.80
CA ALA A 33 0.76 2.50 -2.12
C ALA A 33 1.89 2.18 -3.11
N LEU A 34 1.59 1.48 -4.21
CA LEU A 34 2.55 1.23 -5.30
C LEU A 34 2.97 2.53 -6.00
N ILE A 35 2.04 3.46 -6.23
CA ILE A 35 2.34 4.78 -6.80
C ILE A 35 3.23 5.58 -5.84
N ALA A 36 2.87 5.64 -4.56
CA ALA A 36 3.65 6.32 -3.53
C ALA A 36 5.08 5.75 -3.43
N GLY A 37 5.23 4.43 -3.38
CA GLY A 37 6.53 3.77 -3.35
C GLY A 37 7.36 4.01 -4.62
N PHE A 38 6.72 4.07 -5.80
CA PHE A 38 7.39 4.42 -7.05
C PHE A 38 7.93 5.85 -7.04
N LEU A 39 7.14 6.83 -6.57
CA LEU A 39 7.56 8.23 -6.44
C LEU A 39 8.75 8.38 -5.48
N GLU A 40 8.79 7.56 -4.43
CA GLU A 40 9.87 7.50 -3.44
C GLU A 40 11.06 6.62 -3.90
N LYS A 41 11.00 6.06 -5.12
CA LYS A 41 11.99 5.14 -5.69
C LYS A 41 12.32 3.95 -4.78
N LYS A 42 11.33 3.47 -4.02
CA LYS A 42 11.47 2.34 -3.12
C LYS A 42 11.38 1.02 -3.87
N GLY A 43 12.25 0.08 -3.49
CA GLY A 43 12.21 -1.29 -4.02
C GLY A 43 11.14 -2.17 -3.35
N ILE A 44 10.65 -1.78 -2.17
CA ILE A 44 9.64 -2.46 -1.36
C ILE A 44 8.65 -1.43 -0.84
N ILE A 45 7.36 -1.79 -0.84
CA ILE A 45 6.29 -1.02 -0.22
C ILE A 45 6.28 -1.32 1.27
N ASP A 46 6.56 -0.28 2.06
CA ASP A 46 6.58 -0.31 3.52
C ASP A 46 5.32 0.34 4.11
N GLU A 47 5.20 0.28 5.43
CA GLU A 47 4.09 0.88 6.17
C GLU A 47 3.94 2.39 5.86
N SER A 48 5.04 3.10 5.63
CA SER A 48 5.00 4.55 5.37
C SER A 48 4.37 4.90 4.02
N SER A 49 4.65 4.12 2.97
CA SER A 49 4.02 4.26 1.66
C SER A 49 2.51 3.96 1.74
N VAL A 50 2.11 2.98 2.55
CA VAL A 50 0.68 2.67 2.79
C VAL A 50 -0.01 3.78 3.59
N LYS A 51 0.61 4.32 4.64
CA LYS A 51 0.04 5.45 5.41
C LYS A 51 -0.24 6.65 4.52
N ARG A 52 0.66 6.93 3.59
CA ARG A 52 0.49 8.01 2.61
C ARG A 52 -0.68 7.75 1.66
N ALA A 53 -0.78 6.54 1.13
CA ALA A 53 -1.91 6.12 0.30
C ALA A 53 -3.26 6.21 1.03
N VAL A 54 -3.31 5.83 2.32
CA VAL A 54 -4.52 6.00 3.14
C VAL A 54 -4.89 7.48 3.28
N ALA A 55 -3.92 8.35 3.58
CA ALA A 55 -4.18 9.78 3.72
C ALA A 55 -4.68 10.42 2.41
N GLU A 56 -4.16 9.99 1.26
CA GLU A 56 -4.62 10.46 -0.06
C GLU A 56 -6.03 9.97 -0.40
N MET A 57 -6.39 8.74 -0.02
CA MET A 57 -7.75 8.20 -0.25
C MET A 57 -8.83 8.82 0.63
N GLU A 58 -8.49 9.32 1.82
CA GLU A 58 -9.43 10.01 2.71
C GLU A 58 -9.58 11.50 2.36
N ALA A 59 -8.67 12.04 1.52
CA ALA A 59 -8.69 13.42 1.07
C ALA A 59 -9.53 13.64 -0.22
N ASP A 60 -10.04 12.56 -0.82
CA ASP A 60 -10.91 12.54 -2.00
C ASP A 60 -12.37 12.27 -1.58
#